data_AF-A0A1S8JKG3-F1
#
_entry.id   AF-A0A1S8JKG3-F1
#
_cell.length_a   1.000
_cell.length_b   1.000
_cell.length_c   1.000
_cell.angle_alpha   90.00
_cell.angle_beta   90.00
_cell.angle_gamma   90.00
#
_symmetry.space_group_name_H-M   'P 1'
#
loop_
_entity.id
_entity.type
_entity.pdbx_description
1 polymer ?
#
loop_
_entity_poly.entity_id
_entity_poly.type
_entity_poly.pdbx_seq_one_letter_code
_entity_poly.pdbx_strand_id
1 'polypeptide(L)' 'NPATPVSFIEPVLSLVDQVLVMTINPGTENKHFIQETVVKIEQLDVIRKQNDYTYDIEVDGKIDNQTIKVCSKAGADIFV' A
#
# COMPACT_ATOMS: atom_id res chain seq x y z
N ASN A 1 1.73 -4.54 -6.18
CA ASN A 1 1.28 -5.95 -6.40
C ASN A 1 1.37 -6.74 -5.08
N PRO A 2 0.40 -7.58 -4.68
CA PRO A 2 0.43 -8.28 -3.38
C PRO A 2 1.68 -9.12 -3.15
N ALA A 3 2.10 -9.91 -4.15
CA ALA A 3 3.22 -10.85 -4.04
C ALA A 3 4.62 -10.20 -3.97
N THR A 4 4.74 -8.90 -4.25
CA THR A 4 6.03 -8.19 -4.19
C THR A 4 6.26 -7.63 -2.79
N PRO A 5 7.30 -8.04 -2.05
CA PRO A 5 7.56 -7.51 -0.70
C PRO A 5 7.98 -6.04 -0.75
N VAL A 6 7.81 -5.30 0.36
CA VAL A 6 8.24 -3.88 0.46
C VAL A 6 9.76 -3.75 0.29
N SER A 7 10.53 -4.72 0.77
CA SER A 7 12.00 -4.74 0.66
C SER A 7 12.53 -4.67 -0.77
N PHE A 8 11.74 -5.06 -1.78
CA PHE A 8 12.13 -4.94 -3.18
C PHE A 8 12.22 -3.49 -3.65
N ILE A 9 11.48 -2.58 -3.03
CA ILE A 9 11.41 -1.16 -3.42
C ILE A 9 12.09 -0.24 -2.41
N GLU A 10 12.49 -0.73 -1.24
CA GLU A 10 13.23 0.06 -0.23
C GLU A 10 14.39 0.90 -0.81
N PRO A 11 15.24 0.39 -1.72
CA PRO A 11 16.35 1.16 -2.27
C PRO A 11 15.95 2.39 -3.10
N VAL A 12 14.69 2.50 -3.52
CA VAL A 12 14.21 3.60 -4.37
C VAL A 12 13.16 4.48 -3.68
N LEU A 13 12.80 4.20 -2.43
CA LEU A 13 11.74 4.93 -1.72
C LEU A 13 12.03 6.43 -1.54
N SER A 14 13.31 6.83 -1.49
CA SER A 14 13.71 8.23 -1.39
C SER A 14 13.58 9.02 -2.72
N LEU A 15 13.28 8.33 -3.81
CA LEU A 15 13.26 8.90 -5.17
C LEU A 15 11.85 9.02 -5.76
N VAL A 16 10.83 8.59 -5.03
CA VAL A 16 9.45 8.54 -5.50
C VAL A 16 8.57 9.45 -4.68
N ASP A 17 7.56 10.03 -5.33
CA ASP A 17 6.54 10.85 -4.66
C ASP A 17 5.34 9.99 -4.19
N GLN A 18 5.23 8.75 -4.66
CA GLN A 18 4.10 7.88 -4.37
C GLN A 18 4.49 6.39 -4.43
N VAL A 19 3.87 5.58 -3.58
CA VAL A 19 3.95 4.11 -3.59
C VAL A 19 2.54 3.51 -3.68
N LEU A 20 2.29 2.75 -4.74
CA LEU A 20 1.01 2.06 -4.96
C LEU A 20 1.01 0.63 -4.39
N VAL A 21 0.11 0.38 -3.44
CA VAL A 21 -0.19 -0.95 -2.90
C VAL A 21 -1.47 -1.51 -3.52
N MET A 22 -1.31 -2.40 -4.49
CA MET A 22 -2.42 -3.21 -4.99
C MET A 22 -2.95 -4.15 -3.90
N THR A 23 -4.24 -4.06 -3.58
CA THR A 23 -4.96 -4.88 -2.58
C THR A 23 -5.72 -6.06 -3.22
N ILE A 24 -5.57 -6.24 -4.54
CA ILE A 24 -6.00 -7.40 -5.32
C ILE A 24 -4.87 -7.88 -6.22
N ASN A 25 -4.98 -9.09 -6.77
CA ASN A 25 -4.09 -9.50 -7.85
C ASN A 25 -4.47 -8.76 -9.15
N PRO A 26 -3.54 -8.00 -9.78
CA PRO A 26 -3.80 -7.31 -11.03
C PRO A 26 -4.03 -8.33 -12.15
N GLY A 27 -4.97 -8.03 -13.05
CA GLY A 27 -5.28 -8.88 -14.19
C GLY A 27 -6.10 -10.14 -13.88
N THR A 28 -6.50 -10.38 -12.62
CA THR A 28 -7.35 -11.53 -12.27
C THR A 28 -8.83 -11.16 -12.25
N GLU A 29 -9.69 -12.09 -12.68
CA GLU A 29 -11.16 -11.95 -12.54
C GLU A 29 -11.60 -12.07 -11.07
N ASN A 30 -10.84 -12.83 -10.28
CA ASN A 30 -11.09 -12.99 -8.86
C ASN A 30 -10.51 -11.81 -8.06
N LYS A 31 -11.32 -10.77 -7.88
CA LYS A 31 -10.93 -9.50 -7.24
C LYS A 31 -11.42 -9.47 -5.80
N HIS A 32 -10.96 -10.37 -4.93
CA HIS A 32 -11.22 -10.22 -3.49
C HIS A 32 -10.14 -9.34 -2.87
N PHE A 33 -10.53 -8.51 -1.90
CA PHE A 33 -9.58 -7.74 -1.09
C PHE A 33 -8.66 -8.70 -0.33
N ILE A 34 -7.35 -8.49 -0.46
CA ILE A 34 -6.31 -9.32 0.16
C ILE A 34 -5.88 -8.64 1.45
N GLN A 35 -6.41 -9.08 2.58
CA GLN A 35 -6.18 -8.47 3.90
C GLN A 35 -4.69 -8.37 4.26
N GLU A 36 -3.88 -9.32 3.81
CA GLU A 36 -2.44 -9.39 4.05
C GLU A 36 -1.68 -8.22 3.42
N THR A 37 -2.25 -7.55 2.41
CA THR A 37 -1.65 -6.35 1.81
C THR A 37 -1.66 -5.16 2.75
N VAL A 38 -2.50 -5.16 3.79
CA VAL A 38 -2.53 -4.11 4.82
C VAL A 38 -1.20 -4.04 5.57
N VAL A 39 -0.55 -5.18 5.83
CA VAL A 39 0.77 -5.23 6.49
C VAL A 39 1.82 -4.44 5.69
N LYS A 40 1.68 -4.38 4.35
CA LYS A 40 2.60 -3.63 3.49
C LYS A 40 2.39 -2.13 3.62
N ILE A 41 1.15 -1.68 3.83
CA ILE A 41 0.82 -0.28 4.10
C ILE A 41 1.49 0.14 5.42
N GLU A 42 1.33 -0.68 6.47
CA GLU A 42 1.96 -0.44 7.78
C GLU A 42 3.49 -0.37 7.68
N GLN A 43 4.11 -1.31 6.95
CA GLN A 43 5.56 -1.30 6.71
C GLN A 43 6.03 -0.03 5.99
N LEU A 44 5.31 0.38 4.94
CA LEU A 44 5.64 1.60 4.18
C LEU A 44 5.49 2.85 5.04
N ASP A 45 4.47 2.92 5.89
CA ASP A 45 4.26 4.05 6.80
C ASP A 45 5.35 4.13 7.88
N VAL A 46 5.78 2.99 8.43
CA VAL A 46 6.92 2.92 9.37
C VAL A 46 8.20 3.40 8.69
N ILE A 47 8.53 2.86 7.50
CA ILE A 47 9.74 3.24 6.76
C ILE A 47 9.71 4.74 6.42
N ARG A 48 8.56 5.25 5.98
CA ARG A 48 8.36 6.66 5.66
C ARG A 48 8.70 7.55 6.85
N LYS A 49 8.12 7.24 8.02
CA LYS A 49 8.32 8.01 9.26
C LYS A 49 9.75 7.91 9.80
N GLN A 50 10.38 6.74 9.70
CA GLN A 50 11.74 6.54 10.20
C GLN A 50 12.81 7.28 9.39
N ASN A 51 12.57 7.47 8.09
CA ASN A 51 13.55 8.07 7.17
C ASN A 51 13.17 9.49 6.74
N ASP A 52 12.10 10.06 7.30
CA ASP A 52 11.57 11.38 6.91
C ASP A 52 11.27 11.49 5.41
N TYR A 53 10.73 10.41 4.83
CA TYR A 53 10.28 10.41 3.44
C TYR A 53 8.91 11.06 3.28
N THR A 54 8.65 11.60 2.09
CA THR A 54 7.45 12.39 1.80
C THR A 54 6.51 11.73 0.79
N TYR A 55 6.75 10.47 0.41
CA TYR A 55 5.86 9.79 -0.54
C TYR A 55 4.47 9.55 0.05
N ASP A 56 3.47 9.62 -0.81
CA ASP A 56 2.11 9.18 -0.51
C ASP A 56 2.01 7.66 -0.64
N ILE A 57 1.20 7.03 0.21
CA ILE A 57 0.86 5.61 0.13
C ILE A 57 -0.54 5.49 -0.48
N GLU A 58 -0.61 5.04 -1.72
CA GLU A 58 -1.87 4.77 -2.42
C GLU A 58 -2.29 3.30 -2.27
N VAL A 59 -3.58 3.05 -2.11
CA VAL A 59 -4.18 1.71 -2.21
C VAL A 59 -5.14 1.62 -3.38
N ASP A 60 -5.00 0.59 -4.20
CA ASP A 60 -5.88 0.30 -5.34
C ASP A 60 -6.34 -1.17 -5.29
N GLY A 61 -7.65 -1.35 -5.25
CA GLY A 61 -8.28 -2.64 -5.49
C GLY A 61 -9.34 -2.99 -4.44
N LYS A 62 -10.61 -2.89 -4.82
CA LYS A 62 -11.74 -3.20 -3.93
C LYS A 62 -11.73 -2.38 -2.65
N ILE A 63 -11.48 -1.08 -2.79
CA ILE A 63 -11.68 -0.13 -1.70
C ILE A 63 -13.18 0.18 -1.54
N ASP A 64 -13.68 0.01 -0.33
CA ASP A 64 -15.06 0.29 0.08
C ASP A 64 -15.10 0.90 1.49
N ASN A 65 -16.30 1.13 2.03
CA ASN A 65 -16.49 1.76 3.34
C ASN A 65 -15.86 1.01 4.52
N GLN A 66 -15.60 -0.30 4.38
CA GLN A 66 -14.94 -1.12 5.39
C GLN A 66 -13.43 -1.11 5.18
N THR A 67 -12.97 -1.40 3.96
CA THR A 67 -11.53 -1.53 3.66
C THR A 67 -10.81 -0.19 3.71
N ILE A 68 -11.47 0.92 3.34
CA ILE A 68 -10.90 2.28 3.46
C ILE A 68 -10.49 2.60 4.90
N LYS A 69 -11.29 2.18 5.89
CA LYS A 69 -11.01 2.43 7.31
C LYS A 69 -9.80 1.62 7.79
N VAL A 70 -9.64 0.40 7.25
CA VAL A 70 -8.51 -0.47 7.58
C VAL A 70 -7.23 0.09 6.97
N CYS A 71 -7.25 0.42 5.67
CA CYS A 71 -6.11 0.98 4.95
C CYS A 71 -5.69 2.36 5.50
N SER A 72 -6.66 3.23 5.81
CA SER A 72 -6.39 4.54 6.40
C SER A 72 -5.70 4.42 7.77
N LYS A 73 -6.18 3.50 8.63
CA LYS A 73 -5.52 3.24 9.92
C LYS A 73 -4.11 2.69 9.78
N ALA A 74 -3.85 1.94 8.70
CA ALA A 74 -2.54 1.38 8.39
C ALA A 74 -1.55 2.42 7.80
N GLY A 75 -2.03 3.62 7.44
CA GLY A 75 -1.17 4.72 6.96
C GLY A 75 -1.34 5.07 5.48
N ALA A 76 -2.36 4.55 4.79
CA ALA A 76 -2.67 4.96 3.41
C ALA A 76 -3.22 6.39 3.35
N ASP A 77 -2.83 7.13 2.31
CA ASP A 77 -3.20 8.53 2.07
C ASP A 77 -4.20 8.67 0.91
N ILE A 78 -4.08 7.80 -0.11
CA ILE A 78 -4.88 7.82 -1.34
C ILE A 78 -5.58 6.48 -1.53
N PHE A 79 -6.82 6.50 -2.03
CA PHE A 79 -7.71 5.33 -2.11
C PHE A 79 -8.41 5.28 -3.47
N VAL A 80 -8.27 4.15 -4.20
CA VAL A 80 -8.80 3.94 -5.56
C VAL A 80 -9.63 2.66 -5.66
#